data_AF-A0A7J8MCC2-F1
#
_entry.id   AF-A0A7J8MCC2-F1
#
_cell.length_a   1.000
_cell.length_b   1.000
_cell.length_c   1.000
_cell.angle_alpha   90.00
_cell.angle_beta   90.00
_cell.angle_gamma   90.00
#
_symmetry.space_group_name_H-M   'P 1'
#
loop_
_entity.id
_entity.type
_entity.pdbx_description
1 polymer ?
#
loop_
_entity_poly.entity_id
_entity_poly.type
_entity_poly.pdbx_seq_one_letter_code
_entity_poly.pdbx_strand_id
1 'polypeptide(L)'
;MEVFIKRLTKTDIEKRLAIPTNSLEHFPGFNGRQGAYLKVKDRSHRLWTFWCSVRKTSYPKPVFSSGWPQFTHHYNLRIGDKITLRKQLKRDVSNGVQYKIEVQRKINLFGKDVWAHVL
;
A
#
# COMPACT_ATOMS: atom_id res chain seq x y z
N MET A 1 -6.69 12.07 1.52
CA MET A 1 -6.21 11.87 2.90
C MET A 1 -5.10 10.82 2.89
N GLU A 2 -4.01 11.04 3.61
CA GLU A 2 -2.98 10.02 3.80
C GLU A 2 -3.47 8.93 4.76
N VAL A 3 -3.26 7.66 4.40
CA VAL A 3 -3.62 6.50 5.23
C VAL A 3 -2.38 5.98 5.97
N PHE A 4 -1.27 5.84 5.26
CA PHE A 4 0.05 5.60 5.86
C PHE A 4 1.18 5.95 4.91
N ILE A 5 2.35 6.20 5.52
CA ILE A 5 3.66 6.10 4.90
C ILE A 5 4.43 4.98 5.57
N LYS A 6 5.15 4.18 4.79
CA LYS A 6 6.01 3.11 5.31
C LYS A 6 7.24 2.90 4.42
N ARG A 7 8.37 2.54 5.04
CA ARG A 7 9.51 1.95 4.31
C ARG A 7 9.35 0.43 4.20
N LEU A 8 9.51 -0.10 3.01
CA LEU A 8 9.34 -1.53 2.75
C LEU A 8 10.47 -2.33 3.39
N THR A 9 10.10 -3.39 4.10
CA THR A 9 11.01 -4.36 4.71
C THR A 9 11.18 -5.57 3.79
N LYS A 10 12.13 -6.45 4.12
CA LYS A 10 12.30 -7.74 3.42
C LYS A 10 11.00 -8.54 3.31
N THR A 11 10.22 -8.63 4.40
CA THR A 11 8.93 -9.34 4.40
C THR A 11 7.90 -8.66 3.49
N ASP A 12 7.93 -7.34 3.39
CA ASP A 12 7.03 -6.63 2.48
C ASP A 12 7.36 -6.94 1.03
N ILE A 13 8.64 -7.01 0.66
CA ILE A 13 9.03 -7.31 -0.72
C ILE A 13 8.72 -8.77 -1.08
N GLU A 14 9.03 -9.71 -0.19
CA GLU A 14 9.01 -11.14 -0.51
C GLU A 14 7.66 -11.83 -0.28
N LYS A 15 6.79 -11.28 0.58
CA LYS A 15 5.59 -12.00 1.03
C LYS A 15 4.31 -11.18 0.99
N ARG A 16 4.23 -10.11 1.78
CA ARG A 16 3.01 -9.33 2.00
C ARG A 16 3.31 -7.99 2.64
N LEU A 17 2.57 -6.95 2.29
CA LEU A 17 2.70 -5.66 2.96
C LEU A 17 2.07 -5.72 4.34
N ALA A 18 2.88 -5.58 5.39
CA ALA A 18 2.37 -5.34 6.74
C ALA A 18 2.02 -3.87 6.91
N ILE A 19 0.76 -3.55 7.12
CA ILE A 19 0.28 -2.17 7.22
C ILE A 19 0.36 -1.71 8.69
N PRO A 20 0.69 -0.43 8.96
CA PRO A 20 0.63 0.13 10.30
C PRO A 20 -0.76 -0.04 10.92
N THR A 21 -0.83 -0.46 12.18
CA THR A 21 -2.11 -0.80 12.84
C THR A 21 -2.99 0.41 13.07
N ASN A 22 -2.41 1.58 13.31
CA ASN A 22 -3.13 2.85 13.42
C ASN A 22 -3.88 3.24 12.14
N SER A 23 -3.49 2.70 10.98
CA SER A 23 -4.19 2.94 9.72
C SER A 23 -5.44 2.08 9.53
N LEU A 24 -5.74 1.16 10.45
CA LEU A 24 -6.82 0.18 10.31
C LEU A 24 -8.19 0.85 10.11
N GLU A 25 -8.46 1.95 10.82
CA GLU A 25 -9.72 2.71 10.76
C GLU A 25 -10.04 3.28 9.38
N HIS A 26 -9.03 3.39 8.50
CA HIS A 26 -9.22 3.92 7.16
C HIS A 26 -9.67 2.87 6.14
N PHE A 27 -9.54 1.58 6.46
CA PHE A 27 -9.98 0.47 5.62
C PHE A 27 -11.47 0.17 5.83
N PRO A 28 -12.16 -0.43 4.84
CA PRO A 28 -13.55 -0.83 5.05
C PRO A 28 -13.64 -1.85 6.19
N GLY A 29 -14.69 -1.74 7.00
CA GLY A 29 -15.05 -2.80 7.92
C GLY A 29 -15.24 -4.10 7.14
N PHE A 30 -14.64 -5.19 7.61
CA PHE A 30 -14.73 -6.47 6.92
C PHE A 30 -16.06 -7.21 7.16
N ASN A 31 -17.05 -6.58 7.82
CA ASN A 31 -18.40 -7.11 8.06
C ASN A 31 -18.40 -8.56 8.58
N GLY A 32 -17.57 -8.84 9.59
CA GLY A 32 -17.40 -10.19 10.17
C GLY A 32 -16.56 -11.16 9.32
N ARG A 33 -16.16 -10.77 8.10
CA ARG A 33 -15.23 -11.53 7.25
C ARG A 33 -13.78 -11.28 7.65
N GLN A 34 -12.90 -12.17 7.22
CA GLN A 34 -11.46 -12.10 7.52
C GLN A 34 -10.73 -10.98 6.76
N GLY A 35 -11.33 -10.48 5.68
CA GLY A 35 -10.73 -9.52 4.77
C GLY A 35 -11.64 -9.19 3.60
N ALA A 36 -11.15 -8.32 2.71
CA ALA A 36 -11.81 -7.93 1.48
C ALA A 36 -10.78 -7.56 0.40
N TYR A 37 -11.18 -7.67 -0.86
CA TYR A 37 -10.39 -7.14 -1.97
C TYR A 37 -10.51 -5.62 -2.03
N LEU A 38 -9.38 -4.92 -2.08
CA LEU A 38 -9.30 -3.48 -2.24
C LEU A 38 -8.73 -3.14 -3.61
N LYS A 39 -9.42 -2.26 -4.33
CA LYS A 39 -8.93 -1.66 -5.57
C LYS A 39 -8.10 -0.43 -5.22
N VAL A 40 -6.90 -0.36 -5.77
CA VAL A 40 -5.92 0.69 -5.54
C VAL A 40 -5.37 1.15 -6.88
N LYS A 41 -5.37 2.47 -7.11
CA LYS A 41 -4.87 3.09 -8.34
C LYS A 41 -3.43 3.57 -8.13
N ASP A 42 -2.52 3.33 -9.07
CA ASP A 42 -1.19 3.95 -9.03
C ASP A 42 -1.17 5.33 -9.71
N ARG A 43 -0.01 6.00 -9.76
CA ARG A 43 0.12 7.32 -10.41
C ARG A 43 -0.06 7.25 -11.92
N SER A 44 0.24 6.12 -12.55
CA SER A 44 0.00 5.87 -13.98
C SER A 44 -1.45 5.47 -14.27
N HIS A 45 -2.34 5.63 -13.29
CA HIS A 45 -3.76 5.31 -13.37
C HIS A 45 -4.11 3.84 -13.55
N ARG A 46 -3.14 2.93 -13.43
CA ARG A 46 -3.39 1.49 -13.49
C ARG A 46 -4.00 1.01 -12.18
N LEU A 47 -4.94 0.07 -12.30
CA LEU A 47 -5.65 -0.52 -11.17
C LEU A 47 -4.99 -1.81 -10.71
N TRP A 48 -4.80 -1.89 -9.40
CA TRP A 48 -4.33 -3.08 -8.68
C TRP A 48 -5.40 -3.52 -7.70
N THR A 49 -5.54 -4.83 -7.53
CA THR A 49 -6.47 -5.41 -6.56
C THR A 49 -5.66 -6.19 -5.53
N PHE A 50 -5.79 -5.82 -4.26
CA PHE A 50 -5.10 -6.47 -3.16
C PHE A 50 -6.09 -7.13 -2.21
N TRP A 51 -5.80 -8.35 -1.77
CA TRP A 51 -6.52 -8.92 -0.63
C TRP A 51 -6.03 -8.25 0.66
N CYS A 52 -6.89 -7.45 1.28
CA CYS A 52 -6.65 -6.83 2.57
C CYS A 52 -7.31 -7.65 3.67
N SER A 53 -6.54 -8.05 4.69
CA SER A 53 -7.07 -8.81 5.84
C SER A 53 -6.44 -8.34 7.14
N VAL A 54 -7.07 -8.66 8.26
CA VAL A 54 -6.56 -8.38 9.61
C VAL A 54 -6.17 -9.68 10.28
N ARG A 55 -5.01 -9.69 10.96
CA ARG A 55 -4.56 -10.87 11.70
C ARG A 55 -5.49 -11.16 12.88
N LYS A 56 -5.83 -12.44 13.08
CA LYS A 56 -6.58 -12.94 14.24
C LYS A 56 -5.64 -13.22 15.41
N THR A 57 -4.99 -12.18 15.92
CA THR A 57 -4.16 -12.28 17.15
C THR A 57 -4.52 -11.13 18.08
N SER A 58 -3.93 -11.10 19.27
CA SER A 58 -4.03 -9.95 20.19
C SER A 58 -3.57 -8.61 19.58
N TYR A 59 -2.90 -8.65 18.41
CA TYR A 59 -2.47 -7.48 17.67
C TYR A 59 -3.08 -7.48 16.25
N PRO A 60 -4.25 -6.83 16.05
CA PRO A 60 -5.01 -6.86 14.80
C PRO A 60 -4.33 -6.04 13.70
N LYS A 61 -3.26 -6.59 13.12
CA LYS A 61 -2.46 -5.91 12.08
C LYS A 61 -3.06 -6.14 10.69
N PRO A 62 -3.39 -5.06 9.95
CA PRO A 62 -3.81 -5.19 8.55
C PRO A 62 -2.64 -5.62 7.66
N VAL A 63 -2.94 -6.38 6.61
CA VAL A 63 -1.96 -6.82 5.59
C VAL A 63 -2.57 -6.81 4.19
N PHE A 64 -1.77 -6.46 3.19
CA PHE A 64 -2.06 -6.80 1.78
C PHE A 64 -1.29 -8.05 1.40
N SER A 65 -2.00 -9.11 0.99
CA SER A 65 -1.39 -10.39 0.59
C SER A 65 -1.58 -10.67 -0.90
N SER A 66 -2.72 -11.20 -1.34
CA SER A 66 -2.94 -11.54 -2.75
C SER A 66 -2.85 -10.28 -3.61
N GLY A 67 -2.19 -10.37 -4.77
CA GLY A 67 -1.94 -9.24 -5.68
C GLY A 67 -0.72 -8.39 -5.31
N TRP A 68 -0.29 -8.41 -4.04
CA TRP A 68 0.83 -7.59 -3.59
C TRP A 68 2.19 -8.08 -4.12
N PRO A 69 2.55 -9.38 -4.07
CA PRO A 69 3.78 -9.87 -4.70
C PRO A 69 3.87 -9.58 -6.21
N GLN A 70 2.74 -9.60 -6.91
CA GLN A 70 2.69 -9.24 -8.33
C GLN A 70 3.01 -7.76 -8.53
N PHE A 71 2.49 -6.89 -7.66
CA PHE A 71 2.80 -5.46 -7.67
C PHE A 71 4.28 -5.18 -7.34
N THR A 72 4.85 -5.84 -6.32
CA THR A 72 6.26 -5.66 -5.96
C THR A 72 7.19 -6.09 -7.09
N HIS A 73 6.89 -7.23 -7.73
CA HIS A 73 7.65 -7.71 -8.87
C HIS A 73 7.52 -6.80 -10.09
N HIS A 74 6.29 -6.39 -10.45
CA HIS A 74 6.03 -5.55 -11.62
C HIS A 74 6.80 -4.22 -11.59
N TYR A 75 6.86 -3.57 -10.42
CA TYR A 75 7.56 -2.29 -10.26
C TYR A 75 8.99 -2.43 -9.75
N ASN A 76 9.52 -3.66 -9.64
CA ASN A 76 10.84 -3.96 -9.09
C ASN A 76 11.09 -3.21 -7.76
N LEU A 77 10.15 -3.33 -6.83
CA LEU A 77 10.23 -2.68 -5.52
C LEU A 77 11.36 -3.27 -4.68
N ARG A 78 12.02 -2.41 -3.91
CA ARG A 78 13.22 -2.75 -3.13
C ARG A 78 13.00 -2.49 -1.65
N ILE A 79 13.79 -3.19 -0.83
CA ILE A 79 13.89 -2.90 0.60
C ILE A 79 14.29 -1.44 0.76
N GLY A 80 13.58 -0.71 1.63
CA GLY A 80 13.80 0.70 1.89
C GLY A 80 12.99 1.66 1.00
N ASP A 81 12.38 1.19 -0.09
CA ASP A 81 11.44 2.01 -0.86
C ASP A 81 10.32 2.51 0.06
N LYS A 82 9.92 3.76 -0.13
CA LYS A 82 8.89 4.42 0.67
C LYS A 82 7.57 4.34 -0.09
N ILE A 83 6.60 3.69 0.54
CA ILE A 83 5.24 3.60 0.02
C ILE A 83 4.33 4.57 0.75
N THR A 84 3.44 5.21 0.01
CA THR A 84 2.37 6.05 0.54
C THR A 84 1.04 5.55 0.01
N LEU A 85 0.15 5.17 0.92
CA LEU A 85 -1.25 4.89 0.58
C LEU A 85 -2.10 6.10 0.96
N ARG A 86 -2.93 6.55 0.02
CA ARG A 86 -3.89 7.64 0.25
C ARG A 86 -5.31 7.16 -0.04
N LYS A 87 -6.26 7.65 0.76
CA LYS A 87 -7.70 7.49 0.51
C LYS A 87 -8.22 8.75 -0.17
N GLN A 88 -8.95 8.57 -1.26
CA GLN A 88 -9.62 9.64 -1.98
C GLN A 88 -10.84 10.13 -1.18
N LEU A 89 -11.12 11.42 -1.21
CA LEU A 89 -12.35 11.96 -0.62
C LEU A 89 -13.53 11.54 -1.49
N LYS A 90 -14.74 11.40 -0.90
CA LYS A 90 -15.94 10.91 -1.62
C LYS A 90 -16.21 11.66 -2.93
N ARG A 91 -15.95 12.97 -2.96
CA ARG A 91 -16.11 13.84 -4.13
C ARG A 91 -15.11 13.57 -5.27
N ASP A 92 -13.97 12.93 -4.97
CA ASP A 92 -12.88 12.67 -5.91
C ASP A 92 -12.88 11.21 -6.42
N VAL A 93 -13.83 10.39 -5.95
CA VAL A 93 -13.92 8.97 -6.32
C VAL A 93 -14.35 8.85 -7.78
N SER A 94 -13.37 8.72 -8.67
CA SER A 94 -13.59 8.29 -10.05
C SER A 94 -13.80 6.77 -10.07
N ASN A 95 -14.88 6.31 -10.72
CA ASN A 95 -15.17 4.89 -10.98
C ASN A 95 -15.18 3.98 -9.74
N GLY A 96 -15.50 4.53 -8.55
CA GLY A 96 -15.60 3.75 -7.30
C GLY A 96 -14.26 3.35 -6.67
N VAL A 97 -13.11 3.81 -7.18
CA VAL A 97 -11.78 3.46 -6.64
C VAL A 97 -11.37 4.43 -5.54
N GLN A 98 -11.29 3.93 -4.30
CA GLN A 98 -11.13 4.78 -3.12
C GLN A 98 -9.68 5.01 -2.70
N TYR A 99 -8.71 4.24 -3.22
CA TYR A 99 -7.32 4.30 -2.77
C TYR A 99 -6.36 4.60 -3.92
N LYS A 100 -5.32 5.38 -3.60
CA LYS A 100 -4.17 5.63 -4.45
C LYS A 100 -2.89 5.18 -3.75
N ILE A 101 -1.97 4.57 -4.50
CA ILE A 101 -0.66 4.15 -4.02
C ILE A 101 0.43 4.84 -4.81
N GLU A 102 1.48 5.26 -4.11
CA GLU A 102 2.67 5.88 -4.68
C GLU A 102 3.90 5.25 -4.05
N VAL A 103 4.95 5.08 -4.83
CA VAL A 103 6.22 4.53 -4.33
C VAL A 103 7.36 5.46 -4.71
N GLN A 104 8.21 5.76 -3.74
CA GLN A 104 9.40 6.58 -3.91
C GLN A 104 10.64 5.80 -3.48
N ARG A 105 11.72 5.92 -4.24
CA ARG A 105 13.02 5.34 -3.94
C ARG A 105 14.01 6.42 -3.54
N LYS A 106 14.75 6.15 -2.47
CA LYS A 106 15.87 6.99 -2.07
C LYS A 106 17.03 6.77 -3.04
N ILE A 107 17.52 7.83 -3.66
CA ILE A 107 18.70 7.84 -4.52
C ILE A 107 19.68 8.89 -4.00
N ASN A 108 20.97 8.60 -4.11
CA ASN A 108 22.01 9.59 -3.82
C ASN A 108 22.41 10.27 -5.13
N LEU A 109 22.21 11.58 -5.21
CA LEU A 109 22.60 12.41 -6.34
C LEU A 109 23.59 13.46 -5.84
N PHE A 110 24.84 13.36 -6.27
CA PHE A 110 25.90 14.30 -5.92
C PHE A 110 26.07 14.48 -4.40
N GLY A 111 26.05 13.37 -3.64
CA GLY A 111 26.20 13.39 -2.19
C GLY A 111 24.93 13.79 -1.43
N LYS A 112 23.83 14.12 -2.12
CA LYS A 112 22.54 14.48 -1.52
C LYS A 112 21.52 13.38 -1.72
N ASP A 113 20.78 13.09 -0.67
CA ASP A 113 19.71 12.11 -0.72
C ASP A 113 18.41 12.73 -1.27
N VAL A 114 17.89 12.15 -2.35
CA VAL A 114 16.66 12.57 -3.03
C VAL A 114 15.67 11.40 -3.10
N TRP A 115 14.37 11.69 -3.01
CA TRP A 115 13.31 10.70 -3.19
C TRP A 115 12.72 10.81 -4.60
N ALA A 116 13.06 9.86 -5.47
CA ALA A 116 12.51 9.78 -6.82
C ALA A 116 11.29 8.88 -6.86
N HIS A 117 10.31 9.20 -7.71
CA HIS A 117 9.14 8.33 -7.90
C HIS A 117 9.51 7.08 -8.69
N VAL A 118 9.05 5.93 -8.20
CA VAL A 118 9.06 4.65 -8.93
C VAL A 118 7.74 4.48 -9.69
N LEU A 119 6.64 4.86 -9.04
CA LEU A 119 5.27 4.90 -9.57
C LEU A 119 4.47 5.99 -8.86
#